data_AF-A0A034UXQ2-F1
#
_entry.id   AF-A0A034UXQ2-F1
#
_cell.length_a   1.000
_cell.length_b   1.000
_cell.length_c   1.000
_cell.angle_alpha   90.00
_cell.angle_beta   90.00
_cell.angle_gamma   90.00
#
_symmetry.space_group_name_H-M   'P 1'
#
loop_
_entity.id
_entity.type
_entity.pdbx_description
1 polymer ?
#
loop_
_entity_poly.entity_id
_entity_poly.type
_entity_poly.pdbx_seq_one_letter_code
_entity_poly.pdbx_strand_id
1 'polypeptide(L)'
;DLLTGLANRVLLTEKLDDAAKRHYRHGNTFTVLMLDLDKFKHVNDSLGHPAGDQLLIEVAKRLSSSLRETDVLARLGGDEFAIIQENEKNQSEGAIALALKIIALI
;
A
#
# COMPACT_ATOMS: atom_id res chain seq x y z
N ASP A 1 -3.88 6.67 9.22
CA ASP A 1 -2.72 6.43 10.08
C ASP A 1 -2.14 7.78 10.48
N LEU A 2 -1.89 8.04 11.77
CA LEU A 2 -1.48 9.36 12.23
C LEU A 2 -0.05 9.71 11.83
N LEU A 3 0.84 8.72 11.75
CA LEU A 3 2.25 8.97 11.42
C LEU A 3 2.42 9.29 9.93
N THR A 4 1.81 8.48 9.06
CA THR A 4 2.02 8.55 7.61
C THR A 4 0.95 9.32 6.86
N GLY A 5 -0.20 9.61 7.49
CA GLY A 5 -1.36 10.22 6.84
C GLY A 5 -2.16 9.28 5.92
N LEU A 6 -1.72 8.04 5.74
CA LEU A 6 -2.36 7.04 4.86
C LEU A 6 -3.68 6.51 5.44
N ALA A 7 -4.42 5.73 4.64
CA ALA A 7 -5.48 4.89 5.18
C ALA A 7 -4.93 3.95 6.27
N ASN A 8 -5.73 3.67 7.30
CA ASN A 8 -5.39 2.64 8.29
C ASN A 8 -6.03 1.29 7.89
N ARG A 9 -5.76 0.24 8.68
CA ARG A 9 -6.33 -1.09 8.49
C ARG A 9 -7.87 -1.08 8.38
N VAL A 10 -8.55 -0.28 9.19
CA VAL A 10 -10.02 -0.18 9.19
C VAL A 10 -10.51 0.34 7.83
N LEU A 11 -9.98 1.48 7.37
CA LEU A 11 -10.38 2.06 6.09
C LEU A 11 -10.00 1.14 4.91
N LEU A 12 -8.87 0.43 4.99
CA LEU A 12 -8.52 -0.55 3.95
C LEU A 12 -9.56 -1.67 3.87
N THR A 13 -9.97 -2.23 5.00
CA THR A 13 -10.99 -3.29 5.04
C THR A 13 -12.31 -2.81 4.45
N GLU A 14 -12.74 -1.59 4.77
CA GLU A 14 -13.94 -0.99 4.17
C GLU A 14 -13.81 -0.87 2.64
N LYS A 15 -12.65 -0.42 2.14
CA LYS A 15 -12.40 -0.30 0.69
C LYS A 15 -12.34 -1.65 0.00
N LEU A 16 -11.81 -2.68 0.67
CA LEU A 16 -11.78 -4.04 0.16
C LEU A 16 -13.20 -4.63 0.06
N ASP A 17 -14.04 -4.41 1.07
CA ASP A 17 -15.45 -4.82 1.03
C ASP A 17 -16.19 -4.13 -0.11
N ASP A 18 -15.94 -2.85 -0.34
CA ASP A 18 -16.51 -2.09 -1.45
C ASP A 18 -16.06 -2.65 -2.82
N ALA A 19 -14.78 -2.97 -2.96
CA ALA A 19 -14.23 -3.58 -4.18
C ALA A 19 -14.82 -4.98 -4.42
N ALA A 20 -14.94 -5.81 -3.39
CA ALA A 20 -15.59 -7.11 -3.46
C ALA A 20 -17.07 -6.98 -3.88
N LYS A 21 -17.81 -6.03 -3.31
CA LYS A 21 -19.20 -5.76 -3.72
C LYS A 21 -19.31 -5.29 -5.18
N ARG A 22 -18.33 -4.56 -5.71
CA ARG A 22 -18.27 -4.20 -7.13
C ARG A 22 -17.99 -5.44 -8.00
N HIS A 23 -17.04 -6.27 -7.59
CA HIS A 23 -16.74 -7.54 -8.25
C HIS A 23 -17.98 -8.43 -8.38
N TYR A 24 -18.70 -8.67 -7.28
CA TYR A 24 -19.90 -9.51 -7.31
C TYR A 24 -21.02 -8.95 -8.19
N ARG A 25 -21.18 -7.62 -8.27
CA ARG A 25 -22.28 -6.98 -9.01
C ARG A 25 -21.99 -6.78 -10.50
N HIS A 26 -20.74 -6.52 -10.85
CA HIS A 26 -20.36 -6.02 -12.17
C HIS A 26 -19.19 -6.78 -12.81
N GLY A 27 -18.60 -7.75 -12.10
CA GLY A 27 -17.43 -8.48 -12.57
C GLY A 27 -16.13 -7.69 -12.55
N ASN A 28 -16.10 -6.48 -11.95
CA ASN A 28 -14.87 -5.69 -11.84
C ASN A 28 -13.82 -6.45 -11.05
N THR A 29 -12.61 -6.58 -11.58
CA THR A 29 -11.48 -7.16 -10.86
C THR A 29 -10.72 -6.07 -10.11
N PHE A 30 -10.03 -6.48 -9.05
CA PHE A 30 -9.16 -5.62 -8.26
C PHE A 30 -7.96 -6.44 -7.78
N THR A 31 -6.86 -5.77 -7.49
CA THR A 31 -5.64 -6.39 -6.98
C THR A 31 -5.38 -5.86 -5.57
N VAL A 32 -4.93 -6.73 -4.68
CA VAL A 32 -4.38 -6.34 -3.37
C VAL A 32 -2.89 -6.66 -3.36
N LEU A 33 -2.05 -5.66 -3.18
CA LEU A 33 -0.61 -5.83 -2.96
C LEU A 33 -0.33 -5.62 -1.48
N MET A 34 0.35 -6.59 -0.87
CA MET A 34 0.85 -6.52 0.50
C MET A 34 2.35 -6.24 0.46
N LEU A 35 2.81 -5.33 1.30
CA LEU A 35 4.21 -4.91 1.37
C LEU A 35 4.70 -4.96 2.80
N ASP A 36 5.95 -5.37 2.98
CA ASP A 36 6.69 -5.37 4.22
C ASP A 36 8.07 -4.75 3.96
N LEU A 37 8.57 -3.91 4.87
CA LEU A 37 9.86 -3.26 4.66
C LEU A 37 11.01 -4.11 5.20
N ASP A 38 11.86 -4.57 4.29
CA ASP A 38 13.03 -5.36 4.64
C ASP A 38 13.89 -4.68 5.71
N LYS A 39 14.14 -5.40 6.80
CA LYS A 39 15.04 -4.99 7.89
C LYS A 39 14.63 -3.69 8.59
N PHE A 40 13.37 -3.29 8.57
CA PHE A 40 12.91 -2.10 9.29
C PHE A 40 13.29 -2.11 10.78
N LYS A 41 13.18 -3.26 11.44
CA LYS A 41 13.62 -3.44 12.83
C LYS A 41 15.09 -3.07 13.03
N HIS A 42 15.98 -3.41 12.09
CA HIS A 42 17.40 -3.07 12.19
C HIS A 42 17.62 -1.54 12.16
N VAL A 43 16.80 -0.80 11.40
CA VAL A 43 16.83 0.67 11.40
C VAL A 43 16.45 1.21 12.77
N ASN A 44 15.37 0.71 13.37
CA ASN A 44 14.97 1.11 14.73
C ASN A 44 16.03 0.77 15.78
N ASP A 45 16.59 -0.43 15.72
CA ASP A 45 17.58 -0.90 16.69
C ASP A 45 18.91 -0.13 16.57
N SER A 46 19.29 0.30 15.37
CA SER A 46 20.56 0.99 15.11
C SER A 46 20.48 2.52 15.23
N LEU A 47 19.36 3.12 14.82
CA LEU A 47 19.20 4.58 14.66
C LEU A 47 18.08 5.16 15.53
N GLY A 48 17.35 4.30 16.26
CA GLY A 48 16.25 4.68 17.12
C GLY A 48 14.91 4.82 16.38
N HIS A 49 13.82 4.73 17.15
CA HIS A 49 12.44 4.85 16.64
C HIS A 49 12.17 6.13 15.83
N PRO A 50 12.70 7.32 16.19
CA PRO A 50 12.49 8.52 15.37
C PRO A 50 13.03 8.38 13.95
N ALA A 51 14.12 7.63 13.74
CA ALA A 51 14.65 7.38 12.40
C ALA A 51 13.76 6.40 11.62
N GLY A 52 13.21 5.38 12.28
CA GLY A 52 12.20 4.50 11.69
C GLY A 52 10.92 5.23 11.31
N ASP A 53 10.46 6.16 12.15
CA ASP A 53 9.30 7.00 11.86
C ASP A 53 9.52 7.85 10.59
N GLN A 54 10.70 8.46 10.45
CA GLN A 54 11.06 9.20 9.24
C GLN A 54 11.13 8.31 8.00
N LEU A 55 11.66 7.09 8.14
CA LEU A 55 11.68 6.12 7.04
C LEU A 55 10.26 5.75 6.60
N LEU A 56 9.35 5.48 7.53
CA LEU A 56 7.95 5.17 7.22
C LEU A 56 7.23 6.33 6.52
N ILE A 57 7.47 7.57 6.96
CA ILE A 57 6.92 8.78 6.32
C ILE A 57 7.43 8.91 4.87
N GLU A 58 8.72 8.72 4.65
CA GLU A 58 9.31 8.84 3.32
C GLU A 58 8.84 7.72 2.39
N VAL A 59 8.75 6.48 2.87
CA VAL A 59 8.15 5.36 2.13
C VAL A 59 6.70 5.67 1.75
N ALA A 60 5.88 6.13 2.70
CA ALA A 60 4.49 6.49 2.44
C ALA A 60 4.36 7.59 1.37
N LYS A 61 5.26 8.57 1.38
CA LYS A 61 5.32 9.64 0.38
C LYS A 61 5.69 9.11 -1.01
N ARG A 62 6.74 8.28 -1.11
CA ARG A 62 7.18 7.68 -2.38
C ARG A 62 6.11 6.80 -2.98
N LEU A 63 5.51 5.91 -2.18
CA LEU A 63 4.41 5.06 -2.60
C LEU A 63 3.24 5.91 -3.08
N SER A 64 2.76 6.87 -2.30
CA SER A 64 1.65 7.77 -2.68
C SER A 64 1.90 8.47 -4.01
N SER A 65 3.11 9.00 -4.24
CA SER A 65 3.46 9.70 -5.48
C SER A 65 3.46 8.82 -6.74
N SER A 66 3.52 7.51 -6.55
CA SER A 66 3.58 6.52 -7.62
C SER A 66 2.21 5.94 -7.99
N LEU A 67 1.20 6.19 -7.17
CA LEU A 67 -0.14 5.60 -7.32
C LEU A 67 -1.09 6.55 -8.02
N ARG A 68 -2.15 6.00 -8.61
CA ARG A 68 -3.23 6.79 -9.18
C ARG A 68 -4.17 7.22 -8.07
N GLU A 69 -4.94 8.28 -8.29
CA GLU A 69 -5.95 8.75 -7.32
C GLU A 69 -7.03 7.69 -7.00
N THR A 70 -7.26 6.75 -7.92
CA THR A 70 -8.21 5.64 -7.73
C THR A 70 -7.66 4.50 -6.88
N ASP A 71 -6.35 4.44 -6.69
CA ASP A 71 -5.72 3.39 -5.90
C ASP A 71 -5.81 3.75 -4.41
N VAL A 72 -5.95 2.73 -3.56
CA VAL A 72 -5.95 2.93 -2.11
C VAL A 72 -4.61 2.50 -1.55
N LEU A 73 -3.91 3.39 -0.84
CA LEU A 73 -2.72 3.05 -0.07
C LEU A 73 -3.01 3.14 1.42
N ALA A 74 -2.69 2.06 2.15
CA ALA A 74 -2.88 1.97 3.59
C ALA A 74 -1.60 1.51 4.29
N ARG A 75 -1.43 1.96 5.53
CA ARG A 75 -0.49 1.35 6.49
C ARG A 75 -1.27 0.47 7.46
N LEU A 76 -0.84 -0.77 7.58
CA LEU A 76 -1.53 -1.80 8.37
C LEU A 76 -1.07 -1.86 9.83
N GLY A 77 0.13 -1.38 10.10
CA GLY A 77 0.84 -1.43 11.38
C GLY A 77 2.35 -1.53 11.11
N GLY A 78 3.19 -1.35 12.14
CA GLY A 78 4.65 -1.54 12.02
C GLY A 78 5.24 -0.95 10.74
N ASP A 79 5.78 -1.83 9.91
CA ASP A 79 6.37 -1.67 8.58
C ASP A 79 5.50 -2.20 7.43
N GLU A 80 4.28 -2.63 7.72
CA GLU A 80 3.37 -3.24 6.74
C GLU A 80 2.52 -2.19 6.01
N PHE A 81 2.51 -2.27 4.68
CA PHE A 81 1.65 -1.46 3.81
C PHE A 81 0.79 -2.36 2.92
N ALA A 82 -0.31 -1.80 2.43
CA ALA A 82 -1.17 -2.46 1.46
C ALA A 82 -1.70 -1.49 0.41
N ILE A 83 -1.84 -1.98 -0.81
CA ILE A 83 -2.40 -1.22 -1.93
C ILE A 83 -3.57 -1.99 -2.54
N ILE A 84 -4.68 -1.30 -2.77
CA ILE A 84 -5.78 -1.80 -3.60
C ILE A 84 -5.71 -1.07 -4.94
N GLN A 85 -5.54 -1.82 -6.02
CA GLN A 85 -5.57 -1.33 -7.39
C GLN A 85 -6.86 -1.81 -8.06
N GLU A 86 -7.61 -0.88 -8.64
CA GLU A 86 -8.86 -1.17 -9.35
C GLU A 86 -8.78 -0.71 -10.81
N ASN A 87 -9.72 -1.17 -11.63
CA ASN A 87 -9.94 -0.71 -13.00
C ASN A 87 -8.78 -0.97 -13.98
N GLU A 88 -7.99 -2.03 -13.75
CA GLU A 88 -7.02 -2.51 -14.73
C GLU A 88 -7.72 -3.29 -15.85
N LYS A 89 -7.30 -3.04 -17.10
CA LYS A 89 -7.84 -3.78 -18.27
C LYS A 89 -7.47 -5.25 -18.22
N ASN A 90 -6.24 -5.53 -17.77
CA ASN A 90 -5.74 -6.86 -17.48
C ASN A 90 -5.19 -6.85 -16.05
N GLN A 91 -5.91 -7.49 -15.13
CA GLN A 91 -5.58 -7.48 -13.70
C GLN A 91 -4.18 -8.03 -13.44
N SER A 92 -3.81 -9.15 -14.06
CA SER A 92 -2.52 -9.81 -13.81
C SER A 92 -1.35 -8.97 -14.30
N GLU A 93 -1.45 -8.40 -15.50
CA GLU A 93 -0.42 -7.51 -16.04
C GLU A 93 -0.31 -6.21 -15.23
N GLY A 94 -1.45 -5.61 -14.86
CA GLY A 94 -1.49 -4.41 -14.03
C GLY A 94 -0.89 -4.61 -12.64
N ALA A 95 -1.18 -5.76 -12.02
CA ALA A 95 -0.61 -6.15 -10.73
C ALA A 95 0.92 -6.29 -10.79
N ILE A 96 1.44 -6.99 -11.80
CA ILE A 96 2.88 -7.18 -12.00
C ILE A 96 3.55 -5.85 -12.27
N ALA A 97 2.98 -5.01 -13.15
CA ALA A 97 3.53 -3.70 -13.47
C ALA A 97 3.59 -2.80 -12.23
N LEU A 98 2.55 -2.82 -11.39
CA LEU A 98 2.52 -2.07 -10.15
C LEU A 98 3.58 -2.58 -9.16
N ALA A 99 3.69 -3.90 -8.97
CA ALA A 99 4.70 -4.49 -8.08
C ALA A 99 6.13 -4.12 -8.52
N LEU A 100 6.44 -4.23 -9.81
CA LEU A 100 7.74 -3.85 -10.35
C LEU A 100 8.03 -2.35 -10.17
N LYS A 101 7.02 -1.49 -10.40
CA LYS A 101 7.13 -0.06 -10.18
C LYS A 101 7.47 0.26 -8.73
N ILE A 102 6.78 -0.38 -7.78
CA ILE A 102 6.99 -0.22 -6.35
C ILE A 102 8.41 -0.63 -5.96
N ILE A 103 8.87 -1.82 -6.38
CA ILE A 103 10.22 -2.31 -6.07
C ILE A 103 11.30 -1.34 -6.58
N ALA A 104 11.07 -0.66 -7.70
CA ALA A 104 12.02 0.31 -8.23
C ALA A 104 12.06 1.67 -7.49
N LEU A 105 11.11 1.92 -6.58
CA LEU A 105 10.94 3.22 -5.90
C LEU A 105 11.46 3.27 -4.46
N ILE A 106 11.52 2.11 -3.79
CA ILE A 106 11.91 1.93 -2.39
C ILE A 106 13.23 1.19 -2.30
#